data_AF-A0A836RK98-F1
#
_entry.id   AF-A0A836RK98-F1
#
_cell.length_a   1.000
_cell.length_b   1.000
_cell.length_c   1.000
_cell.angle_alpha   90.00
_cell.angle_beta   90.00
_cell.angle_gamma   90.00
#
_symmetry.space_group_name_H-M   'P 1'
#
loop_
_entity.id
_entity.type
_entity.pdbx_description
1 polymer ?
#
loop_
_entity_poly.entity_id
_entity_poly.type
_entity_poly.pdbx_seq_one_letter_code
_entity_poly.pdbx_strand_id
1 'polypeptide(L)'
;GVRHLAELSRYVYEIANMNFRANQPFVGSSAFAHKGGMHVHAVSRLAESYEHIRPELVGNERRILVSELSGRSNIVAKTTKHRIESDDALMRRILQRVQDLENIGYQFEAAEASFDLLVKKEAGTYRPKFQRIHYRVNVETDEHNEPQTEATIKLKVNGRIEHVVAEGDGPVNALDNALRKALTGAYPNLAEMHLVDYKVRVINSTEGTAARVRVVIESADHEEMWATVGVSENIIEASWLALVDSVEYKLFKDDGELPPNGSGPNNQAGTADRAPGASAAP
;
A
#
# COMPACT_ATOMS: atom_id res chain seq x y z
N GLY A 1 16.86 27.13 -3.95
CA GLY A 1 16.83 26.75 -2.52
C GLY A 1 16.75 25.24 -2.40
N VAL A 2 16.89 24.66 -1.20
CA VAL A 2 16.98 23.19 -1.00
C VAL A 2 15.65 22.44 -0.98
N ARG A 3 14.51 23.11 -1.21
CA ARG A 3 13.17 22.48 -1.14
C ARG A 3 12.95 21.33 -2.11
N HIS A 4 13.70 21.25 -3.21
CA HIS A 4 13.60 20.18 -4.20
C HIS A 4 14.78 19.20 -4.11
N LEU A 5 15.49 19.15 -2.98
CA LEU A 5 16.71 18.36 -2.86
C LEU A 5 16.45 16.86 -2.96
N ALA A 6 15.35 16.35 -2.39
CA ALA A 6 14.96 14.95 -2.50
C ALA A 6 14.58 14.57 -3.94
N GLU A 7 13.81 15.42 -4.63
CA GLU A 7 13.44 15.24 -6.05
C GLU A 7 14.69 15.21 -6.94
N LEU A 8 15.59 16.19 -6.76
CA LEU A 8 16.86 16.25 -7.47
C LEU A 8 17.71 15.00 -7.22
N SER A 9 17.77 14.52 -5.97
CA SER A 9 18.49 13.29 -5.66
C SER A 9 17.91 12.09 -6.41
N ARG A 10 16.58 11.92 -6.42
CA ARG A 10 15.92 10.82 -7.15
C ARG A 10 16.23 10.88 -8.65
N TYR A 11 16.12 12.06 -9.24
CA TYR A 11 16.47 12.30 -10.65
C TYR A 11 17.93 11.91 -10.97
N VAL A 12 18.88 12.26 -10.10
CA VAL A 12 20.29 11.88 -10.29
C VAL A 12 20.49 10.36 -10.22
N TYR A 13 19.84 9.66 -9.28
CA TYR A 13 19.92 8.19 -9.22
C TYR A 13 19.35 7.54 -10.48
N GLU A 14 18.23 8.05 -10.98
CA GLU A 14 17.58 7.58 -12.21
C GLU A 14 18.50 7.75 -13.42
N ILE A 15 19.05 8.96 -13.65
CA ILE A 15 19.97 9.24 -14.76
C ILE A 15 21.26 8.41 -14.65
N ALA A 16 21.74 8.16 -13.43
CA ALA A 16 22.92 7.34 -13.19
C ALA A 16 22.64 5.83 -13.25
N ASN A 17 21.39 5.40 -13.44
CA ASN A 17 20.94 4.02 -13.36
C ASN A 17 21.43 3.31 -12.07
N MET A 18 21.31 4.02 -10.95
CA MET A 18 21.75 3.56 -9.64
C MET A 18 20.55 3.33 -8.72
N ASN A 19 20.64 2.30 -7.87
CA ASN A 19 19.65 2.08 -6.83
C ASN A 19 19.66 3.21 -5.79
N PHE A 20 18.48 3.76 -5.52
CA PHE A 20 18.30 4.79 -4.50
C PHE A 20 18.69 4.28 -3.11
N ARG A 21 19.48 5.08 -2.37
CA ARG A 21 19.86 4.77 -0.99
C ARG A 21 18.81 5.33 -0.03
N ALA A 22 17.96 4.44 0.50
CA ALA A 22 16.90 4.81 1.43
C ALA A 22 17.40 5.55 2.69
N ASN A 23 18.62 5.25 3.16
CA ASN A 23 19.23 5.86 4.35
C ASN A 23 20.10 7.10 4.05
N GLN A 24 20.08 7.63 2.82
CA GLN A 24 20.88 8.81 2.48
C GLN A 24 20.47 10.01 3.34
N PRO A 25 21.42 10.75 3.96
CA PRO A 25 21.09 11.92 4.77
C PRO A 25 20.20 12.92 4.02
N PHE A 26 19.21 13.47 4.72
CA PHE A 26 18.20 14.43 4.22
C PHE A 26 17.24 13.92 3.14
N VAL A 27 17.73 13.23 2.11
CA VAL A 27 16.93 12.90 0.92
C VAL A 27 16.41 11.47 0.92
N GLY A 28 17.03 10.58 1.68
CA GLY A 28 16.63 9.18 1.80
C GLY A 28 15.22 9.02 2.34
N SER A 29 14.48 8.03 1.83
CA SER A 29 13.11 7.72 2.28
C SER A 29 13.04 7.18 3.71
N SER A 30 14.18 6.84 4.31
CA SER A 30 14.34 6.46 5.72
C SER A 30 14.96 7.57 6.57
N ALA A 31 15.36 8.71 5.99
CA ALA A 31 16.03 9.80 6.71
C ALA A 31 15.15 10.47 7.79
N PHE A 32 13.83 10.39 7.61
CA PHE A 32 12.80 10.90 8.55
C PHE A 32 11.77 9.83 8.90
N ALA A 33 12.19 8.55 8.89
CA ALA A 33 11.32 7.42 9.22
C ALA A 33 11.38 7.07 10.71
N HIS A 34 10.21 6.89 11.33
CA HIS A 34 10.07 6.54 12.74
C HIS A 34 9.29 5.24 12.87
N LYS A 35 9.94 4.19 13.37
CA LYS A 35 9.37 2.84 13.50
C LYS A 35 9.09 2.44 14.95
N GLY A 36 9.96 2.81 15.88
CA GLY A 36 9.81 2.44 17.30
C GLY A 36 8.73 3.26 18.01
N GLY A 37 7.85 2.60 18.78
CA GLY A 37 6.72 3.27 19.43
C GLY A 37 7.09 4.43 20.36
N MET A 38 8.22 4.32 21.08
CA MET A 38 8.73 5.41 21.91
C MET A 38 9.20 6.61 21.06
N HIS A 39 9.83 6.36 19.92
CA HIS A 39 10.28 7.42 19.01
C HIS A 39 9.09 8.11 18.38
N VAL A 40 8.07 7.36 17.93
CA VAL A 40 6.84 7.92 17.37
C VAL A 40 6.09 8.77 18.40
N HIS A 41 6.00 8.30 19.64
CA HIS A 41 5.38 9.08 20.71
C HIS A 41 6.14 10.40 20.95
N ALA A 42 7.48 10.35 20.97
CA ALA A 42 8.28 11.54 21.22
C ALA A 42 8.27 12.52 20.04
N VAL A 43 8.40 12.06 18.80
CA VAL A 43 8.38 12.91 17.61
C VAL A 43 7.01 13.60 17.41
N SER A 44 5.92 12.96 17.85
CA SER A 44 4.58 13.56 17.81
C SER A 44 4.42 14.74 18.78
N ARG A 45 5.27 14.83 19.82
CA ARG A 45 5.24 15.93 20.80
C ARG A 45 6.30 16.99 20.53
N LEU A 46 7.53 16.55 20.23
CA LEU A 46 8.67 17.42 19.99
C LEU A 46 9.53 16.83 18.87
N ALA A 47 9.17 17.14 17.63
CA ALA A 47 9.85 16.63 16.45
C ALA A 47 11.36 16.95 16.43
N GLU A 48 11.73 18.15 16.86
CA GLU A 48 13.11 18.65 16.88
C GLU A 48 14.06 17.82 17.78
N SER A 49 13.53 16.98 18.68
CA SER A 49 14.36 16.08 19.49
C SER A 49 14.86 14.84 18.73
N TYR A 50 14.25 14.52 17.58
CA TYR A 50 14.57 13.32 16.79
C TYR A 50 14.78 13.62 15.31
N GLU A 51 14.37 14.80 14.84
CA GLU A 51 14.53 15.25 13.47
C GLU A 51 15.50 16.43 13.43
N HIS A 52 16.55 16.29 12.63
CA HIS A 52 17.61 17.27 12.49
C HIS A 52 17.11 18.56 11.79
N ILE A 53 16.13 18.45 10.90
CA ILE A 53 15.38 19.55 10.30
C ILE A 53 13.93 19.09 10.02
N ARG A 54 13.03 20.04 9.73
CA ARG A 54 11.73 19.70 9.15
C ARG A 54 11.91 19.08 7.75
N PRO A 55 11.38 17.89 7.47
CA PRO A 55 11.62 17.17 6.22
C PRO A 55 11.15 17.93 4.97
N GLU A 56 10.08 18.72 5.10
CA GLU A 56 9.50 19.50 4.00
C GLU A 56 10.47 20.58 3.49
N LEU A 57 11.46 20.99 4.30
CA LEU A 57 12.48 21.97 3.89
C LEU A 57 13.43 21.43 2.81
N VAL A 58 13.54 20.09 2.69
CA VAL A 58 14.40 19.41 1.70
C VAL A 58 13.60 18.62 0.66
N GLY A 59 12.28 18.79 0.63
CA GLY A 59 11.39 18.06 -0.27
C GLY A 59 11.18 16.60 0.14
N ASN A 60 11.41 16.29 1.42
CA ASN A 60 11.16 14.98 1.99
C ASN A 60 9.92 15.04 2.90
N GLU A 61 9.53 13.91 3.47
CA GLU A 61 8.38 13.79 4.36
C GLU A 61 8.69 12.95 5.59
N ARG A 62 7.98 13.21 6.69
CA ARG A 62 8.02 12.34 7.86
C ARG A 62 7.25 11.06 7.58
N ARG A 63 7.86 9.91 7.83
CA ARG A 63 7.22 8.60 7.64
C ARG A 63 7.10 7.87 8.97
N ILE A 64 5.88 7.60 9.40
CA ILE A 64 5.63 6.70 10.54
C ILE A 64 5.47 5.29 9.99
N LEU A 65 6.28 4.35 10.44
CA LEU A 65 6.19 2.96 9.98
C LEU A 65 5.38 2.14 10.99
N VAL A 66 4.65 1.15 10.49
CA VAL A 66 3.97 0.15 11.32
C VAL A 66 4.67 -1.18 11.14
N SER A 67 4.95 -1.85 12.25
CA SER A 67 5.61 -3.16 12.32
C SER A 67 5.35 -3.89 13.63
N GLU A 68 5.96 -5.06 13.83
CA GLU A 68 5.94 -5.85 15.07
C GLU A 68 6.36 -5.04 16.32
N LEU A 69 7.37 -4.17 16.15
CA LEU A 69 7.88 -3.26 17.19
C LEU A 69 7.03 -1.99 17.39
N SER A 70 5.93 -1.84 16.65
CA SER A 70 5.06 -0.68 16.79
C SER A 70 4.33 -0.67 18.12
N GLY A 71 4.17 0.53 18.66
CA GLY A 71 3.29 0.76 19.79
C GLY A 71 1.96 1.35 19.34
N ARG A 72 1.09 1.61 20.32
CA ARG A 72 -0.17 2.34 20.12
C ARG A 72 0.03 3.66 19.35
N SER A 73 1.09 4.41 19.67
CA SER A 73 1.38 5.70 19.04
C SER A 73 1.59 5.60 17.53
N ASN A 74 2.16 4.49 17.02
CA ASN A 74 2.29 4.25 15.58
C ASN A 74 0.92 4.09 14.94
N ILE A 75 0.06 3.26 15.54
CA ILE A 75 -1.28 3.00 15.01
C ILE A 75 -2.07 4.30 14.99
N VAL A 76 -2.12 5.04 16.11
CA VAL A 76 -2.82 6.34 16.18
C VAL A 76 -2.32 7.30 15.10
N ALA A 77 -0.99 7.45 14.95
CA ALA A 77 -0.43 8.35 13.95
C ALA A 77 -0.78 7.93 12.52
N LYS A 78 -0.87 6.64 12.22
CA LYS A 78 -1.25 6.12 10.90
C LYS A 78 -2.75 6.08 10.65
N THR A 79 -3.56 5.95 11.69
CA THR A 79 -5.02 5.86 11.59
C THR A 79 -5.74 7.19 11.80
N THR A 80 -5.02 8.27 12.11
CA THR A 80 -5.61 9.61 12.23
C THR A 80 -6.40 10.01 10.96
N LYS A 81 -5.91 9.63 9.78
CA LYS A 81 -6.61 9.86 8.50
C LYS A 81 -7.96 9.11 8.39
N HIS A 82 -8.13 8.04 9.18
CA HIS A 82 -9.36 7.25 9.25
C HIS A 82 -10.35 7.75 10.30
N ARG A 83 -10.01 8.76 11.11
CA ARG A 83 -10.87 9.36 12.15
C ARG A 83 -11.36 8.35 13.20
N ILE A 84 -10.48 7.43 13.61
CA ILE A 84 -10.77 6.36 14.59
C ILE A 84 -9.92 6.45 15.86
N GLU A 85 -9.22 7.57 16.05
CA GLU A 85 -8.29 7.81 17.17
C GLU A 85 -8.93 7.71 18.56
N SER A 86 -10.25 7.88 18.68
CA SER A 86 -10.98 7.79 19.94
C SER A 86 -11.38 6.36 20.34
N ASP A 87 -11.27 5.37 19.45
CA ASP A 87 -11.62 3.98 19.75
C ASP A 87 -10.39 3.16 20.20
N ASP A 88 -10.14 3.21 21.50
CA ASP A 88 -9.04 2.49 22.14
C ASP A 88 -9.06 0.98 21.94
N ALA A 89 -10.25 0.39 21.87
CA ALA A 89 -10.39 -1.05 21.69
C ALA A 89 -10.03 -1.42 20.25
N LEU A 90 -10.49 -0.65 19.27
CA LEU A 90 -10.12 -0.82 17.86
C LEU A 90 -8.62 -0.63 17.64
N MET A 91 -8.00 0.38 18.23
CA MET A 91 -6.55 0.60 18.11
C MET A 91 -5.73 -0.60 18.61
N ARG A 92 -6.15 -1.23 19.72
CA ARG A 92 -5.51 -2.45 20.23
C ARG A 92 -5.72 -3.64 19.30
N ARG A 93 -6.92 -3.82 18.74
CA ARG A 93 -7.18 -4.90 17.77
C ARG A 93 -6.33 -4.75 16.52
N ILE A 94 -6.25 -3.54 15.95
CA ILE A 94 -5.39 -3.24 14.80
C ILE A 94 -3.93 -3.54 15.12
N LEU A 95 -3.42 -3.07 16.27
CA LEU A 95 -2.03 -3.33 16.66
C LEU A 95 -1.75 -4.84 16.75
N GLN A 96 -2.60 -5.58 17.46
CA GLN A 96 -2.46 -7.02 17.60
C GLN A 96 -2.49 -7.71 16.24
N ARG A 97 -3.43 -7.33 15.37
CA ARG A 97 -3.56 -7.92 14.03
C ARG A 97 -2.32 -7.68 13.17
N VAL A 98 -1.73 -6.49 13.25
CA VAL A 98 -0.47 -6.20 12.56
C VAL A 98 0.67 -7.07 13.10
N GLN A 99 0.82 -7.17 14.42
CA GLN A 99 1.84 -8.03 15.04
C GLN A 99 1.69 -9.49 14.60
N ASP A 100 0.46 -10.03 14.64
CA ASP A 100 0.18 -11.41 14.23
C ASP A 100 0.54 -11.65 12.75
N LEU A 101 0.24 -10.69 11.87
CA LEU A 101 0.52 -10.82 10.44
C LEU A 101 2.01 -10.63 10.12
N GLU A 102 2.72 -9.73 10.79
CA GLU A 102 4.16 -9.58 10.59
C GLU A 102 4.94 -10.80 11.08
N ASN A 103 4.51 -11.43 12.17
CA ASN A 103 5.08 -12.70 12.65
C ASN A 103 5.01 -13.83 11.63
N ILE A 104 4.04 -13.80 10.71
CA ILE A 104 3.93 -14.79 9.62
C ILE A 104 4.52 -14.28 8.29
N GLY A 105 5.14 -13.09 8.30
CA GLY A 105 5.95 -12.57 7.20
C GLY A 105 5.39 -11.34 6.47
N TYR A 106 4.25 -10.77 6.88
CA TYR A 106 3.76 -9.52 6.30
C TYR A 106 4.72 -8.35 6.61
N GLN A 107 4.67 -7.29 5.81
CA GLN A 107 5.47 -6.08 6.02
C GLN A 107 4.67 -4.86 5.59
N PHE A 108 3.93 -4.27 6.53
CA PHE A 108 3.00 -3.18 6.23
C PHE A 108 3.72 -1.86 5.94
N GLU A 109 4.96 -1.68 6.40
CA GLU A 109 5.80 -0.52 6.08
C GLU A 109 6.07 -0.33 4.58
N ALA A 110 5.95 -1.41 3.78
CA ALA A 110 6.12 -1.40 2.33
C ALA A 110 4.78 -1.55 1.58
N ALA A 111 3.65 -1.63 2.29
CA ALA A 111 2.35 -1.94 1.72
C ALA A 111 1.22 -1.22 2.48
N GLU A 112 1.20 0.12 2.37
CA GLU A 112 0.26 0.97 3.10
C GLU A 112 -1.20 0.71 2.73
N ALA A 113 -1.49 0.35 1.47
CA ALA A 113 -2.86 0.03 1.04
C ALA A 113 -3.40 -1.23 1.73
N SER A 114 -2.58 -2.27 1.89
CA SER A 114 -2.96 -3.46 2.67
C SER A 114 -3.18 -3.13 4.15
N PHE A 115 -2.43 -2.16 4.71
CA PHE A 115 -2.67 -1.68 6.07
C PHE A 115 -4.00 -0.94 6.19
N ASP A 116 -4.33 -0.06 5.24
CA ASP A 116 -5.61 0.66 5.24
C ASP A 116 -6.81 -0.29 5.11
N LEU A 117 -6.69 -1.33 4.28
CA LEU A 117 -7.70 -2.39 4.20
C LEU A 117 -7.82 -3.19 5.50
N LEU A 118 -6.71 -3.47 6.18
CA LEU A 118 -6.71 -4.11 7.50
C LEU A 118 -7.46 -3.25 8.52
N VAL A 119 -7.19 -1.94 8.56
CA VAL A 119 -7.90 -1.01 9.44
C VAL A 119 -9.40 -1.05 9.17
N LYS A 120 -9.82 -1.02 7.90
CA LYS A 120 -11.23 -1.10 7.49
C LYS A 120 -11.88 -2.43 7.89
N LYS A 121 -11.14 -3.55 7.79
CA LYS A 121 -11.56 -4.89 8.25
C LYS A 121 -11.78 -4.91 9.77
N GLU A 122 -10.84 -4.41 10.55
CA GLU A 122 -10.92 -4.37 12.03
C GLU A 122 -11.99 -3.38 12.55
N ALA A 123 -12.28 -2.33 11.79
CA ALA A 123 -13.34 -1.36 12.07
C ALA A 123 -14.74 -1.89 11.70
N GLY A 124 -14.85 -3.03 11.01
CA GLY A 124 -16.13 -3.61 10.58
C GLY A 124 -16.82 -2.85 9.45
N THR A 125 -16.13 -1.90 8.81
CA THR A 125 -16.64 -1.10 7.69
C THR A 125 -16.25 -1.68 6.32
N TYR A 126 -15.49 -2.78 6.31
CA TYR A 126 -15.12 -3.49 5.10
C TYR A 126 -16.28 -4.34 4.57
N ARG A 127 -16.63 -4.12 3.31
CA ARG A 127 -17.62 -4.89 2.55
C ARG A 127 -16.94 -5.39 1.27
N PRO A 128 -16.60 -6.69 1.15
CA PRO A 128 -15.90 -7.19 -0.02
C PRO A 128 -16.62 -6.79 -1.30
N LYS A 129 -15.89 -6.22 -2.26
CA LYS A 129 -16.48 -5.82 -3.55
C LYS A 129 -16.72 -7.05 -4.44
N PHE A 130 -15.93 -8.08 -4.24
CA PHE A 130 -16.08 -9.39 -4.87
C PHE A 130 -15.57 -10.48 -3.93
N GLN A 131 -15.93 -11.73 -4.21
CA GLN A 131 -15.48 -12.88 -3.44
C GLN A 131 -14.86 -13.93 -4.37
N ARG A 132 -13.63 -14.37 -4.06
CA ARG A 132 -13.04 -15.54 -4.69
C ARG A 132 -13.85 -16.79 -4.36
N ILE A 133 -14.35 -17.47 -5.39
CA ILE A 133 -14.87 -18.84 -5.27
C ILE A 133 -13.75 -19.84 -5.60
N HIS A 134 -13.04 -19.60 -6.70
CA HIS A 134 -12.00 -20.52 -7.20
C HIS A 134 -11.04 -19.79 -8.14
N TYR A 135 -9.79 -20.24 -8.20
CA TYR A 135 -8.92 -20.02 -9.36
C TYR A 135 -8.18 -21.32 -9.70
N ARG A 136 -7.77 -21.44 -10.95
CA ARG A 136 -6.81 -22.42 -11.45
C ARG A 136 -5.85 -21.71 -12.38
N VAL A 137 -4.57 -21.97 -12.23
CA VAL A 137 -3.52 -21.47 -13.13
C VAL A 137 -2.80 -22.66 -13.73
N ASN A 138 -2.62 -22.63 -15.04
CA ASN A 138 -1.91 -23.66 -15.78
C ASN A 138 -0.72 -23.01 -16.49
N VAL A 139 0.44 -23.65 -16.42
CA VAL A 139 1.64 -23.25 -17.14
C VAL A 139 2.10 -24.49 -17.90
N GLU A 140 2.07 -24.40 -19.21
CA GLU A 140 2.47 -25.47 -20.12
C GLU A 140 3.59 -24.97 -21.03
N THR A 141 4.31 -25.90 -21.65
CA THR A 141 5.30 -25.58 -22.68
C THR A 141 4.92 -26.31 -23.94
N ASP A 142 5.05 -25.66 -25.08
CA ASP A 142 4.84 -26.29 -26.39
C ASP A 142 6.13 -26.96 -26.90
N GLU A 143 6.07 -27.48 -28.14
CA GLU A 143 7.22 -28.11 -28.82
C GLU A 143 8.39 -27.13 -29.04
N HIS A 144 8.16 -25.83 -28.93
CA HIS A 144 9.17 -24.77 -29.02
C HIS A 144 9.76 -24.37 -27.65
N ASN A 145 9.31 -25.01 -26.56
CA ASN A 145 9.65 -24.66 -25.17
C ASN A 145 9.25 -23.23 -24.77
N GLU A 146 8.27 -22.63 -25.46
CA GLU A 146 7.73 -21.35 -25.04
C GLU A 146 6.68 -21.59 -23.94
N PRO A 147 6.81 -20.92 -22.77
CA PRO A 147 5.84 -21.09 -21.69
C PRO A 147 4.52 -20.41 -22.06
N GLN A 148 3.45 -21.18 -22.09
CA GLN A 148 2.08 -20.69 -22.24
C GLN A 148 1.39 -20.74 -20.89
N THR A 149 0.80 -19.62 -20.48
CA THR A 149 0.15 -19.51 -19.18
C THR A 149 -1.31 -19.07 -19.30
N GLU A 150 -2.19 -19.84 -18.67
CA GLU A 150 -3.63 -19.58 -18.61
C GLU A 150 -4.10 -19.54 -17.16
N ALA A 151 -4.99 -18.60 -16.83
CA ALA A 151 -5.71 -18.58 -15.57
C ALA A 151 -7.22 -18.64 -15.79
N THR A 152 -7.87 -19.56 -15.08
CA THR A 152 -9.32 -19.64 -14.93
C THR A 152 -9.69 -19.13 -13.54
N ILE A 153 -10.62 -18.17 -13.45
CA ILE A 153 -11.12 -17.67 -12.16
C ILE A 153 -12.64 -17.74 -12.08
N LYS A 154 -13.14 -17.98 -10.88
CA LYS A 154 -14.56 -17.91 -10.54
C LYS A 154 -14.75 -16.95 -9.37
N LEU A 155 -15.44 -15.85 -9.63
CA LEU A 155 -15.72 -14.80 -8.65
C LEU A 155 -17.22 -14.64 -8.43
N LYS A 156 -17.62 -14.25 -7.22
CA LYS A 156 -18.94 -13.71 -6.96
C LYS A 156 -18.84 -12.18 -6.92
N VAL A 157 -19.53 -11.51 -7.83
CA VAL A 157 -19.53 -10.04 -7.98
C VAL A 157 -20.98 -9.57 -8.00
N ASN A 158 -21.36 -8.66 -7.10
CA ASN A 158 -22.74 -8.17 -6.99
C ASN A 158 -23.82 -9.27 -7.00
N GLY A 159 -23.53 -10.41 -6.34
CA GLY A 159 -24.43 -11.56 -6.26
C GLY A 159 -24.41 -12.51 -7.47
N ARG A 160 -23.74 -12.15 -8.58
CA ARG A 160 -23.59 -12.98 -9.78
C ARG A 160 -22.26 -13.72 -9.76
N ILE A 161 -22.22 -14.87 -10.43
CA ILE A 161 -21.00 -15.66 -10.58
C ILE A 161 -20.40 -15.33 -11.94
N GLU A 162 -19.19 -14.79 -11.92
CA GLU A 162 -18.35 -14.58 -13.10
C GLU A 162 -17.36 -15.74 -13.21
N HIS A 163 -17.26 -16.35 -14.39
CA HIS A 163 -16.34 -17.44 -14.68
C HIS A 163 -15.55 -17.08 -15.93
N VAL A 164 -14.27 -16.76 -15.73
CA VAL A 164 -13.45 -16.10 -16.75
C VAL A 164 -12.13 -16.83 -16.92
N VAL A 165 -11.69 -16.89 -18.18
CA VAL A 165 -10.37 -17.38 -18.56
C VAL A 165 -9.59 -16.26 -19.26
N ALA A 166 -8.31 -16.14 -18.93
CA ALA A 166 -7.37 -15.26 -19.62
C ALA A 166 -5.97 -15.88 -19.67
N GLU A 167 -5.23 -15.52 -20.70
CA GLU A 167 -3.81 -15.85 -20.88
C GLU A 167 -2.93 -14.70 -20.36
N GLY A 168 -1.63 -14.97 -20.20
CA GLY A 168 -0.64 -13.95 -19.90
C GLY A 168 0.78 -14.48 -20.01
N ASP A 169 1.76 -13.57 -19.93
CA ASP A 169 3.18 -13.90 -20.07
C ASP A 169 3.73 -14.73 -18.89
N GLY A 170 2.92 -14.92 -17.86
CA GLY A 170 3.22 -15.73 -16.69
C GLY A 170 1.99 -15.89 -15.78
N PRO A 171 2.09 -16.72 -14.73
CA PRO A 171 0.93 -17.12 -13.93
C PRO A 171 0.26 -15.97 -13.19
N VAL A 172 1.05 -15.00 -12.73
CA VAL A 172 0.53 -13.80 -12.06
C VAL A 172 -0.13 -12.86 -13.06
N ASN A 173 0.44 -12.69 -14.27
CA ASN A 173 -0.15 -11.85 -15.30
C ASN A 173 -1.46 -12.44 -15.84
N ALA A 174 -1.51 -13.75 -16.07
CA ALA A 174 -2.75 -14.42 -16.45
C ALA A 174 -3.84 -14.28 -15.38
N LEU A 175 -3.49 -14.39 -14.09
CA LEU A 175 -4.41 -14.16 -12.98
C LEU A 175 -4.92 -12.72 -12.94
N ASP A 176 -4.05 -11.72 -13.11
CA ASP A 176 -4.45 -10.30 -13.15
C ASP A 176 -5.38 -10.02 -14.34
N ASN A 177 -5.03 -10.52 -15.52
CA ASN A 177 -5.87 -10.39 -16.72
C ASN A 177 -7.25 -11.02 -16.51
N ALA A 178 -7.31 -12.23 -15.94
CA ALA A 178 -8.56 -12.90 -15.65
C ALA A 178 -9.38 -12.13 -14.60
N LEU A 179 -8.73 -11.63 -13.54
CA LEU A 179 -9.34 -10.85 -12.46
C LEU A 179 -9.97 -9.58 -13.01
N ARG A 180 -9.22 -8.80 -13.80
CA ARG A 180 -9.72 -7.60 -14.45
C ARG A 180 -10.89 -7.92 -15.37
N LYS A 181 -10.75 -8.91 -16.23
CA LYS A 181 -11.81 -9.33 -17.16
C LYS A 181 -13.11 -9.74 -16.44
N ALA A 182 -13.02 -10.37 -15.26
CA ALA A 182 -14.20 -10.70 -14.44
C ALA A 182 -14.82 -9.48 -13.73
N LEU A 183 -14.05 -8.43 -13.48
CA LEU A 183 -14.48 -7.29 -12.69
C LEU A 183 -14.88 -6.06 -13.53
N THR A 184 -14.29 -5.86 -14.72
CA THR A 184 -14.50 -4.66 -15.55
C THR A 184 -15.98 -4.39 -15.88
N GLY A 185 -16.80 -5.44 -16.03
CA GLY A 185 -18.24 -5.27 -16.26
C GLY A 185 -18.99 -4.63 -15.09
N ALA A 186 -18.55 -4.88 -13.85
CA ALA A 186 -19.13 -4.30 -12.64
C ALA A 186 -18.39 -3.02 -12.19
N TYR A 187 -17.11 -2.92 -12.50
CA TYR A 187 -16.20 -1.85 -12.05
C TYR A 187 -15.34 -1.34 -13.22
N PRO A 188 -15.89 -0.48 -14.10
CA PRO A 188 -15.18 0.01 -15.29
C PRO A 188 -13.94 0.87 -14.96
N ASN A 189 -13.93 1.53 -13.81
CA ASN A 189 -12.81 2.31 -13.27
C ASN A 189 -11.51 1.51 -13.09
N LEU A 190 -11.58 0.18 -13.02
CA LEU A 190 -10.39 -0.67 -12.99
C LEU A 190 -9.57 -0.63 -14.29
N ALA A 191 -10.12 -0.09 -15.38
CA ALA A 191 -9.39 0.11 -16.64
C ALA A 191 -8.25 1.15 -16.52
N GLU A 192 -8.33 2.06 -15.55
CA GLU A 192 -7.31 3.10 -15.31
C GLU A 192 -6.12 2.58 -14.48
N MET A 193 -6.33 1.48 -13.76
CA MET A 193 -5.35 0.88 -12.88
C MET A 193 -4.41 -0.04 -13.65
N HIS A 194 -3.11 0.04 -13.39
CA HIS A 194 -2.11 -0.90 -13.91
C HIS A 194 -1.08 -1.27 -12.83
N LEU A 195 -0.43 -2.42 -12.99
CA LEU A 195 0.65 -2.87 -12.11
C LEU A 195 1.97 -2.25 -12.56
N VAL A 196 2.71 -1.63 -11.66
CA VAL A 196 3.96 -0.91 -11.97
C VAL A 196 5.20 -1.63 -11.45
N ASP A 197 5.09 -2.39 -10.37
CA ASP A 197 6.20 -3.18 -9.84
C ASP A 197 5.71 -4.45 -9.12
N TYR A 198 6.54 -5.48 -9.14
CA TYR A 198 6.27 -6.79 -8.57
C TYR A 198 7.54 -7.32 -7.89
N LYS A 199 7.51 -7.43 -6.56
CA LYS A 199 8.66 -7.84 -5.74
C LYS A 199 8.34 -9.10 -4.95
N VAL A 200 9.17 -10.13 -5.09
CA VAL A 200 9.08 -11.37 -4.31
C VAL A 200 10.27 -11.48 -3.35
N ARG A 201 9.98 -11.82 -2.09
CA ARG A 201 10.99 -12.05 -1.04
C ARG A 201 10.69 -13.37 -0.34
N VAL A 202 11.69 -14.25 -0.26
CA VAL A 202 11.63 -15.43 0.62
C VAL A 202 11.87 -14.97 2.06
N ILE A 203 11.01 -15.38 2.99
CA ILE A 203 11.06 -14.95 4.40
C ILE A 203 11.96 -15.89 5.21
N ASN A 204 11.75 -17.21 5.09
CA ASN A 204 12.48 -18.23 5.85
C ASN A 204 13.16 -19.23 4.89
N SER A 205 14.39 -18.93 4.47
CA SER A 205 15.12 -19.75 3.49
C SER A 205 15.51 -21.15 4.01
N THR A 206 15.36 -21.43 5.31
CA THR A 206 15.72 -22.72 5.93
C THR A 206 14.78 -23.87 5.53
N GLU A 207 13.56 -23.58 5.08
CA GLU A 207 12.57 -24.59 4.67
C GLU A 207 12.58 -24.92 3.17
N GLY A 208 13.59 -24.41 2.43
CA GLY A 208 13.74 -24.70 1.00
C GLY A 208 12.53 -24.24 0.19
N THR A 209 11.93 -25.14 -0.60
CA THR A 209 10.76 -24.83 -1.45
C THR A 209 9.45 -24.65 -0.68
N ALA A 210 9.39 -25.03 0.59
CA ALA A 210 8.24 -24.78 1.48
C ALA A 210 8.31 -23.40 2.16
N ALA A 211 9.37 -22.63 1.90
CA ALA A 211 9.56 -21.33 2.50
C ALA A 211 8.41 -20.37 2.15
N ARG A 212 7.92 -19.66 3.15
CA ARG A 212 6.99 -18.55 2.96
C ARG A 212 7.59 -17.50 2.04
N VAL A 213 6.80 -17.07 1.07
CA VAL A 213 7.10 -15.96 0.18
C VAL A 213 6.19 -14.79 0.50
N ARG A 214 6.78 -13.61 0.49
CA ARG A 214 6.11 -12.32 0.56
C ARG A 214 6.16 -11.70 -0.82
N VAL A 215 4.99 -11.36 -1.33
CA VAL A 215 4.81 -10.67 -2.60
C VAL A 215 4.32 -9.26 -2.31
N VAL A 216 5.03 -8.26 -2.82
CA VAL A 216 4.59 -6.86 -2.81
C VAL A 216 4.28 -6.44 -4.24
N ILE A 217 3.09 -5.88 -4.43
CA ILE A 217 2.62 -5.35 -5.70
C ILE A 217 2.47 -3.85 -5.56
N GLU A 218 3.10 -3.10 -6.45
CA GLU A 218 2.81 -1.68 -6.62
C GLU A 218 1.88 -1.52 -7.82
N SER A 219 0.83 -0.74 -7.63
CA SER A 219 -0.15 -0.41 -8.65
C SER A 219 -0.34 1.09 -8.72
N ALA A 220 -0.72 1.57 -9.89
CA ALA A 220 -0.94 2.99 -10.14
C ALA A 220 -2.20 3.19 -10.97
N ASP A 221 -2.83 4.35 -10.78
CA ASP A 221 -3.75 4.95 -11.74
C ASP A 221 -3.24 6.34 -12.15
N HIS A 222 -4.12 7.18 -12.70
CA HIS A 222 -3.76 8.53 -13.12
C HIS A 222 -3.45 9.49 -11.96
N GLU A 223 -3.85 9.16 -10.73
CA GLU A 223 -3.76 10.06 -9.58
C GLU A 223 -2.66 9.67 -8.61
N GLU A 224 -2.55 8.38 -8.27
CA GLU A 224 -1.64 7.92 -7.23
C GLU A 224 -1.12 6.50 -7.45
N MET A 225 -0.08 6.18 -6.69
CA MET A 225 0.51 4.85 -6.57
C MET A 225 0.21 4.28 -5.20
N TRP A 226 -0.02 2.97 -5.12
CA TRP A 226 -0.18 2.25 -3.86
C TRP A 226 0.47 0.89 -3.90
N ALA A 227 0.85 0.39 -2.73
CA ALA A 227 1.49 -0.91 -2.57
C ALA A 227 0.66 -1.82 -1.67
N THR A 228 0.52 -3.08 -2.08
CA THR A 228 -0.14 -4.14 -1.31
C THR A 228 0.77 -5.34 -1.12
N VAL A 229 0.46 -6.16 -0.12
CA VAL A 229 1.29 -7.30 0.26
C VAL A 229 0.44 -8.55 0.46
N GLY A 230 0.96 -9.67 -0.02
CA GLY A 230 0.42 -11.00 0.25
C GLY A 230 1.53 -11.95 0.69
N VAL A 231 1.21 -12.84 1.62
CA VAL A 231 2.16 -13.82 2.15
C VAL A 231 1.54 -15.20 2.17
N SER A 232 2.27 -16.16 1.61
CA SER A 232 1.86 -17.57 1.55
C SER A 232 3.09 -18.44 1.32
N GLU A 233 2.99 -19.74 1.59
CA GLU A 233 3.96 -20.75 1.15
C GLU A 233 3.86 -20.98 -0.37
N ASN A 234 2.72 -20.65 -0.97
CA ASN A 234 2.51 -20.69 -2.41
C ASN A 234 2.61 -19.29 -3.03
N ILE A 235 3.56 -19.10 -3.96
CA ILE A 235 3.79 -17.82 -4.65
C ILE A 235 2.59 -17.32 -5.44
N ILE A 236 1.79 -18.22 -6.00
CA ILE A 236 0.57 -17.87 -6.73
C ILE A 236 -0.49 -17.35 -5.76
N GLU A 237 -0.63 -17.99 -4.59
CA GLU A 237 -1.56 -17.51 -3.55
C GLU A 237 -1.09 -16.18 -2.94
N ALA A 238 0.22 -16.03 -2.66
CA ALA A 238 0.76 -14.77 -2.17
C ALA A 238 0.51 -13.63 -3.18
N SER A 239 0.71 -13.90 -4.47
CA SER A 239 0.43 -12.94 -5.54
C SER A 239 -1.06 -12.62 -5.64
N TRP A 240 -1.92 -13.64 -5.53
CA TRP A 240 -3.38 -13.46 -5.51
C TRP A 240 -3.82 -12.56 -4.36
N LEU A 241 -3.33 -12.78 -3.15
CA LEU A 241 -3.67 -11.97 -1.98
C LEU A 241 -3.29 -10.50 -2.18
N ALA A 242 -2.08 -10.24 -2.69
CA ALA A 242 -1.63 -8.88 -3.00
C ALA A 242 -2.47 -8.23 -4.12
N LEU A 243 -2.81 -8.97 -5.19
CA LEU A 243 -3.64 -8.49 -6.29
C LEU A 243 -5.06 -8.13 -5.81
N VAL A 244 -5.69 -8.99 -5.01
CA VAL A 244 -7.02 -8.73 -4.46
C VAL A 244 -7.02 -7.49 -3.58
N ASP A 245 -6.06 -7.37 -2.66
CA ASP A 245 -5.94 -6.15 -1.85
C ASP A 245 -5.72 -4.92 -2.76
N SER A 246 -4.93 -5.02 -3.84
CA SER A 246 -4.66 -3.88 -4.73
C SER A 246 -5.92 -3.42 -5.46
N VAL A 247 -6.69 -4.36 -5.99
CA VAL A 247 -7.95 -4.07 -6.69
C VAL A 247 -9.01 -3.55 -5.72
N GLU A 248 -9.18 -4.19 -4.57
CA GLU A 248 -10.15 -3.70 -3.58
C GLU A 248 -9.78 -2.33 -3.04
N TYR A 249 -8.49 -2.05 -2.81
CA TYR A 249 -8.03 -0.73 -2.44
C TYR A 249 -8.46 0.33 -3.46
N LYS A 250 -8.22 0.10 -4.76
CA LYS A 250 -8.67 1.00 -5.84
C LYS A 250 -10.19 1.22 -5.78
N LEU A 251 -10.97 0.16 -5.63
CA LEU A 251 -12.43 0.28 -5.57
C LEU A 251 -12.93 1.07 -4.35
N PHE A 252 -12.37 0.82 -3.16
CA PHE A 252 -12.75 1.60 -1.98
C PHE A 252 -12.26 3.04 -2.04
N LYS A 253 -11.09 3.28 -2.65
CA LYS A 253 -10.59 4.64 -2.87
C LYS A 253 -11.53 5.43 -3.76
N ASP A 254 -11.92 4.85 -4.90
CA ASP A 254 -12.78 5.53 -5.87
C ASP A 254 -14.19 5.79 -5.31
N ASP A 255 -14.68 4.92 -4.42
CA ASP A 255 -15.94 5.11 -3.70
C ASP A 255 -15.83 6.15 -2.55
N GLY A 256 -14.66 6.74 -2.32
CA GLY A 256 -14.41 7.68 -1.21
C GLY A 256 -14.45 7.02 0.17
N GLU A 257 -14.33 5.69 0.20
CA GLU A 257 -14.41 4.86 1.41
C GLU A 257 -13.04 4.63 2.09
N LEU A 258 -11.97 5.18 1.51
CA LEU A 258 -10.62 5.22 2.06
C LEU A 258 -10.09 6.66 2.04
N PRO A 259 -9.25 7.03 3.03
CA PRO A 259 -8.59 8.33 3.02
C PRO A 259 -7.49 8.37 1.94
N PRO A 260 -7.29 9.51 1.26
CA PRO A 260 -6.28 9.62 0.20
C PRO A 260 -4.86 9.37 0.72
N ASN A 261 -4.01 8.72 -0.10
CA ASN A 261 -2.60 8.52 0.25
C ASN A 261 -1.89 9.88 0.43
N GLY A 262 -0.97 9.96 1.38
CA GLY A 262 -0.24 11.21 1.68
C GLY A 262 -0.95 12.18 2.64
N SER A 263 -2.12 11.83 3.18
CA SER A 263 -2.81 12.61 4.23
C SER A 263 -2.15 12.43 5.61
N GLY A 264 -0.87 12.75 5.72
CA GLY A 264 -0.25 12.98 7.03
C GLY A 264 -0.93 14.18 7.72
N PRO A 265 -0.86 14.29 9.06
CA PRO A 265 -1.66 15.23 9.86
C PRO A 265 -1.39 16.73 9.63
N ASN A 266 -0.68 17.16 8.58
CA ASN A 266 -0.21 18.54 8.44
C ASN A 266 -0.51 19.26 7.12
N ASN A 267 -1.40 18.73 6.27
CA ASN A 267 -1.74 19.40 5.01
C ASN A 267 -2.91 20.41 5.09
N GLN A 268 -3.34 20.78 6.30
CA GLN A 268 -4.38 21.81 6.52
C GLN A 268 -3.86 22.97 7.38
N ALA A 269 -2.96 23.77 6.82
CA ALA A 269 -2.70 25.12 7.33
C ALA A 269 -2.34 26.02 6.14
N GLY A 270 -3.36 26.42 5.37
CA GLY A 270 -3.10 27.21 4.17
C GLY A 270 -4.29 27.87 3.50
N THR A 271 -5.45 28.02 4.14
CA THR A 271 -6.56 28.83 3.61
C THR A 271 -7.45 29.34 4.74
N ALA A 272 -6.93 30.27 5.54
CA ALA A 272 -7.74 31.10 6.42
C ALA A 272 -7.74 32.53 5.88
N ASP A 273 -8.84 32.85 5.21
CA ASP A 273 -9.59 34.10 5.32
C ASP A 273 -8.87 35.43 5.06
N ARG A 274 -9.04 35.98 3.85
CA ARG A 274 -9.02 37.43 3.62
C ARG A 274 -10.42 37.86 3.21
N ALA A 275 -11.25 38.19 4.19
CA ALA A 275 -12.44 39.00 3.97
C ALA A 275 -12.05 40.47 3.65
N PRO A 276 -12.82 41.18 2.82
CA PRO A 276 -12.48 42.52 2.35
C PRO A 276 -12.92 43.58 3.36
N GLY A 277 -11.98 44.38 3.86
CA GLY A 277 -12.28 45.56 4.66
C GLY A 277 -12.78 46.70 3.77
N ALA A 278 -14.07 47.00 3.86
CA ALA A 278 -14.70 48.15 3.24
C ALA A 278 -14.39 49.46 4.00
N SER A 279 -14.27 50.52 3.21
CA SER A 279 -14.18 51.95 3.54
C SER A 279 -15.23 52.46 4.52
N ALA A 280 -14.85 53.39 5.40
CA ALA A 280 -15.57 54.65 5.62
C ALA A 280 -14.69 55.71 6.32
N ALA A 281 -14.74 56.93 5.78
CA ALA A 281 -14.10 58.17 6.25
C ALA A 281 -14.86 58.79 7.46
N PRO A 282 -14.59 60.02 7.94
CA PRO A 282 -14.31 61.26 7.19
C PRO A 282 -12.86 61.75 7.25
#